data_AF-A0A4Q2D1W2-F1
#
_entry.id   AF-A0A4Q2D1W2-F1
#
_cell.length_a   1.000
_cell.length_b   1.000
_cell.length_c   1.000
_cell.angle_alpha   90.00
_cell.angle_beta   90.00
_cell.angle_gamma   90.00
#
_symmetry.space_group_name_H-M   'P 1'
#
loop_
_entity.id
_entity.type
_entity.pdbx_description
1 polymer ?
#
loop_
_entity_poly.entity_id
_entity_poly.type
_entity_poly.pdbx_seq_one_letter_code
_entity_poly.pdbx_strand_id
1 'polypeptide(L)'
;MTGVSSSSLIGGEEEIWHATLIRGRSVAPAYHHKPLYHIPAASIHFRSYHQKLLDFYCHFATHAAASLGIPVSKVVRLPTQRSLWTVPRSPFAHKKSQENFERRTHKRVVKAWDAHPDVVDKWAQYLRQHAVGGVGMRVTTWRRLPLGYGQKRVEEVKGRLADLPAQKIKGLADKIVKEELAAGGKKPAAASVQAP
;
A
#
# COMPACT_ATOMS: atom_id res chain seq x y z
N MET A 1 40.80 -40.60 19.08
CA MET A 1 40.14 -39.56 19.89
C MET A 1 39.66 -38.47 18.94
N THR A 2 38.60 -38.71 18.16
CA THR A 2 37.18 -38.26 18.40
C THR A 2 37.07 -36.72 18.52
N GLY A 3 36.32 -35.97 17.71
CA GLY A 3 35.33 -36.24 16.66
C GLY A 3 35.14 -34.99 15.78
N VAL A 4 34.82 -35.15 14.49
CA VAL A 4 33.47 -35.04 13.87
C VAL A 4 32.87 -33.62 13.86
N SER A 5 32.74 -33.11 12.63
CA SER A 5 31.92 -32.00 12.13
C SER A 5 30.62 -31.72 12.91
N SER A 6 30.31 -30.43 13.10
CA SER A 6 28.92 -29.98 13.20
C SER A 6 28.71 -28.67 12.42
N SER A 7 28.66 -28.81 11.11
CA SER A 7 27.79 -27.99 10.27
C SER A 7 26.32 -28.22 10.68
N SER A 8 25.73 -27.37 11.51
CA SER A 8 24.27 -27.16 11.64
C SER A 8 23.98 -26.18 12.78
N LEU A 9 22.91 -25.39 12.63
CA LEU A 9 22.22 -24.50 13.60
C LEU A 9 22.09 -23.01 13.23
N ILE A 10 22.26 -22.62 11.96
CA ILE A 10 21.71 -21.34 11.45
C ILE A 10 20.50 -21.56 10.51
N GLY A 11 20.12 -22.82 10.26
CA GLY A 11 19.07 -23.20 9.30
C GLY A 11 17.69 -23.49 9.90
N GLY A 12 17.25 -22.78 10.96
CA GLY A 12 15.95 -23.07 11.58
C GLY A 12 15.20 -21.91 12.22
N GLU A 13 15.78 -20.72 12.31
CA GLU A 13 15.14 -19.63 13.08
C GLU A 13 13.97 -18.99 12.32
N GLU A 14 14.08 -18.74 11.01
CA GLU A 14 13.07 -17.98 10.27
C GLU A 14 11.68 -18.66 10.32
N GLU A 15 11.58 -19.97 10.05
CA GLU A 15 10.31 -20.70 10.08
C GLU A 15 9.69 -20.75 11.50
N ILE A 16 10.51 -20.97 12.54
CA ILE A 16 10.07 -21.01 13.94
C ILE A 16 9.52 -19.65 14.39
N TRP A 17 10.16 -18.55 13.98
CA TRP A 17 9.72 -17.18 14.27
C TRP A 17 8.47 -16.76 13.49
N HIS A 18 8.26 -17.31 12.29
CA HIS A 18 7.03 -17.11 11.52
C HIS A 18 5.85 -17.89 12.10
N ALA A 19 6.08 -19.09 12.65
CA ALA A 19 5.07 -19.96 13.22
C ALA A 19 4.68 -19.63 14.68
N THR A 20 5.55 -18.98 15.46
CA THR A 20 5.25 -18.64 16.85
C THR A 20 4.29 -17.45 16.94
N LEU A 21 3.03 -17.74 17.30
CA LEU A 21 2.06 -16.72 17.71
C LEU A 21 2.40 -16.20 19.12
N ILE A 22 3.34 -15.26 19.21
CA ILE A 22 3.63 -14.57 20.47
C ILE A 22 2.45 -13.64 20.81
N ARG A 23 1.69 -13.96 21.86
CA ARG A 23 0.69 -13.06 22.41
C ARG A 23 1.38 -11.74 22.80
N GLY A 24 0.96 -10.62 22.20
CA GLY A 24 1.59 -9.32 22.41
C GLY A 24 2.59 -8.87 21.33
N ARG A 25 2.61 -9.47 20.13
CA ARG A 25 3.43 -9.02 18.97
C ARG A 25 3.28 -7.53 18.64
N SER A 26 2.17 -6.89 19.06
CA SER A 26 1.94 -5.44 18.96
C SER A 26 2.84 -4.58 19.87
N VAL A 27 3.38 -5.14 20.95
CA VAL A 27 4.26 -4.44 21.91
C VAL A 27 5.71 -4.48 21.43
N ALA A 28 6.12 -5.58 20.79
CA ALA A 28 7.48 -5.74 20.30
C ALA A 28 7.75 -4.92 19.03
N PRO A 29 8.99 -4.44 18.83
CA PRO A 29 9.39 -3.87 17.54
C PRO A 29 9.32 -4.93 16.44
N ALA A 30 9.03 -4.52 15.21
CA ALA A 30 9.02 -5.42 14.06
C ALA A 30 10.42 -6.01 13.79
N TYR A 31 10.47 -7.24 13.29
CA TYR A 31 11.70 -7.82 12.77
C TYR A 31 12.16 -7.09 11.50
N HIS A 32 13.47 -6.91 11.33
CA HIS A 32 14.04 -6.17 10.20
C HIS A 32 14.90 -7.11 9.37
N HIS A 33 14.43 -7.44 8.16
CA HIS A 33 15.21 -8.20 7.19
C HIS A 33 16.41 -7.39 6.72
N LYS A 34 17.56 -8.05 6.55
CA LYS A 34 18.77 -7.41 6.03
C LYS A 34 18.63 -7.23 4.51
N PRO A 35 18.79 -6.01 3.96
CA PRO A 35 18.86 -5.80 2.52
C PRO A 35 20.15 -6.42 1.94
N LEU A 36 20.08 -6.98 0.73
CA LEU A 36 21.22 -7.57 0.05
C LEU A 36 21.96 -6.56 -0.82
N TYR A 37 21.21 -5.76 -1.59
CA TYR A 37 21.75 -4.89 -2.65
C TYR A 37 21.48 -3.40 -2.38
N HIS A 38 20.66 -3.07 -1.39
CA HIS A 38 20.29 -1.69 -1.03
C HIS A 38 19.63 -0.91 -2.19
N ILE A 39 18.91 -1.61 -3.07
CA ILE A 39 18.17 -1.00 -4.17
C ILE A 39 16.82 -0.51 -3.61
N PRO A 40 16.47 0.78 -3.75
CA PRO A 40 15.20 1.28 -3.24
C PRO A 40 14.04 0.75 -4.09
N ALA A 41 13.09 0.06 -3.44
CA ALA A 41 11.90 -0.51 -4.10
C ALA A 41 10.68 0.39 -3.91
N ALA A 42 10.42 0.84 -2.67
CA ALA A 42 9.38 1.82 -2.39
C ALA A 42 9.67 2.67 -1.16
N SER A 43 9.05 3.84 -1.09
CA SER A 43 9.05 4.71 0.08
C SER A 43 7.65 5.16 0.41
N ILE A 44 7.23 4.90 1.64
CA ILE A 44 5.95 5.32 2.17
C ILE A 44 6.18 6.51 3.10
N HIS A 45 5.49 7.61 2.81
CA HIS A 45 5.45 8.80 3.62
C HIS A 45 4.10 8.87 4.32
N PHE A 46 4.13 8.86 5.65
CA PHE A 46 2.94 9.06 6.48
C PHE A 46 2.88 10.49 6.98
N ARG A 47 1.67 11.06 7.01
CA ARG A 47 1.39 12.39 7.53
C ARG A 47 0.16 12.35 8.42
N SER A 48 0.23 12.95 9.60
CA SER A 48 -0.93 13.08 10.48
C SER A 48 -0.81 14.32 11.37
N TYR A 49 -1.95 14.79 11.86
CA TYR A 49 -2.00 15.79 12.92
C TYR A 49 -1.88 15.17 14.31
N HIS A 50 -2.06 13.85 14.45
CA HIS A 50 -2.00 13.14 15.73
C HIS A 50 -0.83 12.15 15.78
N GLN A 51 0.08 12.32 16.75
CA GLN A 51 1.30 11.52 16.82
C GLN A 51 1.06 10.05 17.19
N LYS A 52 0.12 9.75 18.11
CA LYS A 52 -0.11 8.38 18.60
C LYS A 52 -0.64 7.46 17.50
N LEU A 53 -1.61 7.92 16.72
CA LEU A 53 -2.19 7.18 15.59
C LEU A 53 -1.15 6.97 14.48
N LEU A 54 -0.31 7.98 14.24
CA LEU A 54 0.77 7.90 13.27
C LEU A 54 1.81 6.83 13.65
N ASP A 55 2.25 6.83 14.90
CA ASP A 55 3.25 5.87 15.40
C ASP A 55 2.65 4.44 15.45
N PHE A 56 1.37 4.28 15.81
CA PHE A 56 0.64 3.01 15.73
C PHE A 56 0.56 2.47 14.29
N TYR A 57 0.20 3.32 13.33
CA TYR A 57 0.08 2.89 11.93
C TYR A 57 1.45 2.57 11.31
N CYS A 58 2.50 3.30 11.69
CA CYS A 58 3.87 2.96 11.27
C CYS A 58 4.30 1.61 11.84
N HIS A 59 3.97 1.32 13.10
CA HIS A 59 4.25 0.02 13.73
C HIS A 59 3.55 -1.11 12.96
N PHE A 60 2.25 -0.98 12.70
CA PHE A 60 1.49 -1.91 11.86
C PHE A 60 2.13 -2.10 10.48
N ALA A 61 2.52 -1.01 9.82
CA ALA A 61 3.11 -1.08 8.48
C ALA A 61 4.45 -1.83 8.46
N THR A 62 5.29 -1.64 9.47
CA THR A 62 6.57 -2.37 9.60
C THR A 62 6.36 -3.85 9.88
N HIS A 63 5.37 -4.23 10.69
CA HIS A 63 5.03 -5.64 10.95
C HIS A 63 4.48 -6.35 9.72
N ALA A 64 3.65 -5.66 8.93
CA ALA A 64 3.15 -6.18 7.67
C ALA A 64 4.29 -6.42 6.67
N ALA A 65 5.24 -5.47 6.59
CA ALA A 65 6.39 -5.61 5.71
C ALA A 65 7.33 -6.75 6.15
N ALA A 66 7.56 -6.90 7.45
CA ALA A 66 8.36 -7.99 8.02
C ALA A 66 7.74 -9.36 7.70
N SER A 67 6.41 -9.48 7.78
CA SER A 67 5.69 -10.70 7.43
C SER A 67 5.79 -11.05 5.94
N LEU A 68 5.94 -10.04 5.07
CA LEU A 68 6.10 -10.23 3.62
C LEU A 68 7.56 -10.44 3.18
N GLY A 69 8.53 -10.48 4.10
CA GLY A 69 9.95 -10.63 3.75
C GLY A 69 10.58 -9.36 3.16
N ILE A 70 9.94 -8.20 3.26
CA ILE A 70 10.46 -6.95 2.69
C ILE A 70 11.52 -6.38 3.65
N PRO A 71 12.77 -6.15 3.22
CA PRO A 71 13.76 -5.45 4.03
C PRO A 71 13.41 -3.96 4.10
N VAL A 72 12.98 -3.54 5.29
CA VAL A 72 12.47 -2.19 5.56
C VAL A 72 13.37 -1.44 6.51
N SER A 73 13.54 -0.14 6.30
CA SER A 73 14.21 0.75 7.22
C SER A 73 13.41 0.94 8.50
N LYS A 74 14.08 1.27 9.61
CA LYS A 74 13.39 1.80 10.79
C LYS A 74 12.51 3.00 10.44
N VAL A 75 11.45 3.23 11.21
CA VAL A 75 10.56 4.38 11.03
C VAL A 75 11.35 5.67 11.31
N VAL A 76 11.56 6.48 10.28
CA VAL A 76 12.28 7.74 10.41
C VAL A 76 11.31 8.87 10.75
N ARG A 77 11.60 9.62 11.82
CA ARG A 77 10.85 10.82 12.20
C ARG A 77 11.38 12.02 11.42
N LEU A 78 10.57 12.51 10.49
CA LEU A 78 10.90 13.74 9.78
C LEU A 78 10.49 14.98 10.60
N PRO A 79 11.14 16.14 10.38
CA PRO A 79 10.77 17.38 11.02
C PRO A 79 9.28 17.71 10.84
N THR A 80 8.64 18.07 11.95
CA THR A 80 7.24 18.52 11.98
C THR A 80 7.11 19.88 11.32
N GLN A 81 6.09 20.02 10.48
CA GLN A 81 5.74 21.32 9.91
C GLN A 81 4.71 21.99 10.81
N ARG A 82 5.00 23.20 11.29
CA ARG A 82 4.09 24.01 12.11
C ARG A 82 3.53 25.15 11.26
N SER A 83 2.21 25.22 11.15
CA SER A 83 1.49 26.35 10.57
C SER A 83 0.82 27.13 11.70
N LEU A 84 1.07 28.43 11.79
CA LEU A 84 0.53 29.33 12.81
C LEU A 84 -0.43 30.32 12.15
N TRP A 85 -1.58 30.57 12.77
CA TRP A 85 -2.49 31.64 12.36
C TRP A 85 -3.04 32.36 13.58
N THR A 86 -3.21 33.67 13.44
CA THR A 86 -3.67 34.55 14.50
C THR A 86 -5.03 35.11 14.12
N VAL A 87 -6.05 34.90 14.97
CA VAL A 87 -7.44 35.30 14.69
C VAL A 87 -7.93 36.21 15.81
N PRO A 88 -8.67 37.29 15.52
CA PRO A 88 -9.36 38.06 16.56
C PRO A 88 -10.33 37.17 17.35
N ARG A 89 -10.37 37.32 18.68
CA ARG A 89 -11.29 36.51 19.51
C ARG A 89 -12.75 36.92 19.34
N SER A 90 -12.99 38.21 19.11
CA SER A 90 -14.33 38.76 18.90
C SER A 90 -14.64 38.84 17.41
N PRO A 91 -15.90 38.61 16.99
CA PRO A 91 -16.31 38.79 15.60
C PRO A 91 -16.18 40.25 15.11
N PHE A 92 -16.18 41.26 16.00
CA PHE A 92 -16.12 42.67 15.61
C PHE A 92 -15.32 43.57 16.56
N ALA A 93 -14.73 44.64 16.01
CA ALA A 93 -14.05 45.78 16.66
C ALA A 93 -12.82 45.51 17.57
N HIS A 94 -12.69 44.35 18.22
CA HIS A 94 -11.67 44.12 19.26
C HIS A 94 -10.35 43.52 18.74
N LYS A 95 -9.61 44.25 17.90
CA LYS A 95 -8.32 43.77 17.30
C LYS A 95 -7.18 43.55 18.30
N LYS A 96 -7.18 44.23 19.46
CA LYS A 96 -6.16 44.04 20.52
C LYS A 96 -6.27 42.67 21.21
N SER A 97 -7.42 42.00 21.09
CA SER A 97 -7.67 40.66 21.62
C SER A 97 -7.54 39.63 20.50
N GLN A 98 -6.39 38.97 20.41
CA GLN A 98 -6.10 37.94 19.41
C GLN A 98 -5.84 36.59 20.07
N GLU A 99 -6.06 35.53 19.31
CA GLU A 99 -5.77 34.15 19.67
C GLU A 99 -4.86 33.52 18.63
N ASN A 100 -3.86 32.77 19.09
CA ASN A 100 -2.91 32.07 18.25
C ASN A 100 -3.34 30.61 18.15
N PHE A 101 -3.53 30.13 16.94
CA PHE A 101 -3.81 28.75 16.65
C PHE A 101 -2.63 28.13 15.91
N GLU A 102 -2.42 26.84 16.12
CA GLU A 102 -1.40 26.08 15.41
C GLU A 102 -1.94 24.77 14.83
N ARG A 103 -1.39 24.38 13.67
CA ARG A 103 -1.51 23.03 13.12
C ARG A 103 -0.12 22.44 12.99
N ARG A 104 0.11 21.31 13.64
CA ARG A 104 1.35 20.54 13.54
C ARG A 104 1.13 19.33 12.66
N THR A 105 1.83 19.26 11.54
CA THR A 105 1.84 18.10 10.66
C THR A 105 3.05 17.24 10.99
N HIS A 106 2.80 16.10 11.61
CA HIS A 106 3.82 15.08 11.90
C HIS A 106 4.04 14.22 10.67
N LYS A 107 5.31 13.99 10.33
CA LYS A 107 5.74 13.25 9.14
C LYS A 107 6.60 12.06 9.57
N ARG A 108 6.36 10.90 8.96
CA ARG A 108 7.18 9.69 9.11
C ARG A 108 7.48 9.10 7.74
N VAL A 109 8.63 8.45 7.61
CA VAL A 109 8.99 7.72 6.40
C VAL A 109 9.43 6.32 6.73
N VAL A 110 8.96 5.39 5.92
CA VAL A 110 9.39 3.99 5.89
C VAL A 110 9.89 3.70 4.47
N LYS A 111 11.13 3.23 4.34
CA LYS A 111 11.74 2.87 3.05
C LYS A 111 11.87 1.36 2.96
N ALA A 112 11.43 0.80 1.85
CA ALA A 112 11.59 -0.60 1.49
C ALA A 112 12.72 -0.74 0.46
N TRP A 113 13.54 -1.75 0.66
CA TRP A 113 14.69 -2.11 -0.17
C TRP A 113 14.43 -3.48 -0.81
N ASP A 114 15.11 -3.78 -1.92
CA ASP A 114 15.30 -5.12 -2.49
C ASP A 114 14.04 -6.01 -2.58
N ALA A 115 12.87 -5.42 -2.84
CA ALA A 115 11.60 -6.14 -2.89
C ALA A 115 11.01 -6.19 -4.30
N HIS A 116 10.34 -7.29 -4.62
CA HIS A 116 9.65 -7.45 -5.90
C HIS A 116 8.48 -6.44 -6.02
N PRO A 117 8.27 -5.81 -7.19
CA PRO A 117 7.23 -4.79 -7.37
C PRO A 117 5.82 -5.27 -6.99
N ASP A 118 5.49 -6.52 -7.31
CA ASP A 118 4.16 -7.07 -6.97
C ASP A 118 3.95 -7.25 -5.46
N VAL A 119 5.03 -7.57 -4.72
CA VAL A 119 4.97 -7.71 -3.26
C VAL A 119 4.79 -6.33 -2.62
N VAL A 120 5.48 -5.31 -3.16
CA VAL A 120 5.31 -3.91 -2.76
C VAL A 120 3.89 -3.41 -3.02
N ASP A 121 3.31 -3.75 -4.17
CA ASP A 121 1.93 -3.39 -4.50
C ASP A 121 0.94 -4.05 -3.54
N LYS A 122 1.10 -5.35 -3.25
CA LYS A 122 0.29 -6.09 -2.26
C LYS A 122 0.42 -5.48 -0.87
N TRP A 123 1.63 -5.12 -0.46
CA TRP A 123 1.87 -4.44 0.82
C TRP A 123 1.13 -3.08 0.86
N ALA A 124 1.26 -2.28 -0.19
CA ALA A 124 0.55 -0.99 -0.28
C ALA A 124 -0.98 -1.17 -0.28
N GLN A 125 -1.49 -2.20 -0.96
CA GLN A 125 -2.91 -2.55 -0.95
C GLN A 125 -3.40 -2.96 0.45
N TYR A 126 -2.64 -3.80 1.15
CA TYR A 126 -2.96 -4.23 2.51
C TYR A 126 -3.01 -3.04 3.48
N LEU A 127 -2.06 -2.11 3.38
CA LEU A 127 -2.08 -0.88 4.18
C LEU A 127 -3.31 -0.03 3.86
N ARG A 128 -3.69 0.10 2.59
CA ARG A 128 -4.91 0.86 2.21
C ARG A 128 -6.19 0.22 2.75
N GLN A 129 -6.30 -1.11 2.73
CA GLN A 129 -7.45 -1.83 3.26
C GLN A 129 -7.61 -1.61 4.77
N HIS A 130 -6.50 -1.54 5.50
CA HIS A 130 -6.47 -1.34 6.95
C HIS A 130 -6.02 0.07 7.35
N ALA A 131 -6.45 1.08 6.58
CA ALA A 131 -6.07 2.47 6.86
C ALA A 131 -6.71 2.98 8.16
N VAL A 132 -5.88 3.60 9.01
CA VAL A 132 -6.33 4.22 10.26
C VAL A 132 -6.77 5.66 10.00
N GLY A 133 -7.91 6.05 10.58
CA GLY A 133 -8.43 7.42 10.49
C GLY A 133 -7.40 8.48 10.91
N GLY A 134 -7.31 9.58 10.15
CA GLY A 134 -6.43 10.69 10.45
C GLY A 134 -4.96 10.51 10.06
N VAL A 135 -4.58 9.40 9.41
CA VAL A 135 -3.24 9.21 8.83
C VAL A 135 -3.31 9.21 7.30
N GLY A 136 -2.68 10.21 6.68
CA GLY A 136 -2.48 10.28 5.23
C GLY A 136 -1.23 9.50 4.82
N MET A 137 -1.34 8.71 3.74
CA MET A 137 -0.25 7.89 3.22
C MET A 137 0.07 8.27 1.77
N ARG A 138 1.33 8.57 1.48
CA ARG A 138 1.86 8.73 0.10
C ARG A 138 2.86 7.61 -0.16
N VAL A 139 2.60 6.80 -1.19
CA VAL A 139 3.48 5.72 -1.63
C VAL A 139 4.24 6.17 -2.88
N THR A 140 5.55 5.97 -2.89
CA THR A 140 6.41 6.20 -4.07
C THR A 140 7.10 4.89 -4.39
N THR A 141 6.79 4.29 -5.54
CA THR A 141 7.32 2.99 -5.97
C THR A 141 8.31 3.21 -7.11
N TRP A 142 9.46 2.54 -7.04
CA TRP A 142 10.46 2.52 -8.09
C TRP A 142 10.38 1.19 -8.83
N ARG A 143 10.10 1.22 -10.14
CA ARG A 143 10.12 0.04 -11.01
C ARG A 143 11.30 0.14 -11.96
N ARG A 144 12.10 -0.91 -12.03
CA ARG A 144 13.14 -1.06 -13.06
C ARG A 144 12.52 -1.81 -14.22
N LEU A 145 12.57 -1.20 -15.41
CA LEU A 145 11.99 -1.75 -16.63
C LEU A 145 13.04 -1.67 -17.74
N PRO A 146 13.02 -2.62 -18.69
CA PRO A 146 13.92 -2.57 -19.83
C PRO A 146 13.57 -1.37 -20.74
N LEU A 147 14.55 -0.95 -21.53
CA LEU A 147 14.33 0.04 -22.60
C LEU A 147 13.27 -0.49 -23.59
N GLY A 148 12.42 0.40 -24.10
CA GLY A 148 11.33 0.01 -25.00
C GLY A 148 10.12 -0.66 -24.33
N TYR A 149 9.99 -0.61 -23.01
CA TYR A 149 8.85 -1.19 -22.27
C TYR A 149 7.48 -0.76 -22.83
N GLY A 150 7.37 0.50 -23.29
CA GLY A 150 6.13 1.01 -23.90
C GLY A 150 5.71 0.25 -25.16
N GLN A 151 6.65 -0.02 -26.08
CA GLN A 151 6.38 -0.77 -27.32
C GLN A 151 5.98 -2.20 -27.01
N LYS A 152 6.77 -2.89 -26.17
CA LYS A 152 6.49 -4.27 -25.74
C LYS A 152 5.12 -4.41 -25.09
N ARG A 153 4.72 -3.45 -24.25
CA ARG A 153 3.40 -3.45 -23.61
C ARG A 153 2.28 -3.22 -24.62
N VAL A 154 2.47 -2.35 -25.60
CA VAL A 154 1.49 -2.13 -26.69
C VAL A 154 1.33 -3.40 -27.52
N GLU A 155 2.43 -4.09 -27.85
CA GLU A 155 2.41 -5.37 -28.56
C GLU A 155 1.70 -6.46 -27.75
N GLU A 156 2.01 -6.60 -26.46
CA GLU A 156 1.34 -7.56 -25.56
C GLU A 156 -0.16 -7.28 -25.46
N VAL A 157 -0.55 -6.01 -25.31
CA VAL A 157 -1.97 -5.61 -25.25
C VAL A 157 -2.67 -5.86 -26.59
N LYS A 158 -2.02 -5.58 -27.72
CA LYS A 158 -2.55 -5.91 -29.06
C LYS A 158 -2.71 -7.42 -29.26
N GLY A 159 -1.76 -8.22 -28.78
CA GLY A 159 -1.85 -9.68 -28.79
C GLY A 159 -3.07 -10.16 -28.00
N ARG A 160 -3.24 -9.69 -26.75
CA ARG A 160 -4.43 -10.01 -25.93
C ARG A 160 -5.74 -9.55 -26.57
N LEU A 161 -5.75 -8.40 -27.24
CA LEU A 161 -6.90 -7.89 -28.01
C LEU A 161 -7.24 -8.77 -29.21
N ALA A 162 -6.25 -9.36 -29.86
CA ALA A 162 -6.44 -10.30 -30.96
C ALA A 162 -6.94 -11.67 -30.46
N ASP A 163 -6.47 -12.11 -29.29
CA ASP A 163 -6.85 -13.39 -28.68
C ASP A 163 -8.25 -13.40 -28.06
N LEU A 164 -8.83 -12.23 -27.75
CA LEU A 164 -10.23 -12.10 -27.33
C LEU A 164 -11.13 -12.63 -28.46
N PRO A 165 -11.73 -13.83 -28.30
CA PRO A 165 -12.42 -14.47 -29.40
C PRO A 165 -13.73 -13.75 -29.63
N ALA A 166 -13.75 -12.89 -30.65
CA ALA A 166 -14.96 -12.20 -31.11
C ALA A 166 -16.15 -13.17 -31.29
N GLN A 167 -15.86 -14.44 -31.58
CA GLN A 167 -16.84 -15.52 -31.68
C GLN A 167 -17.50 -15.93 -30.35
N LYS A 168 -16.78 -15.94 -29.21
CA LYS A 168 -17.40 -16.27 -27.90
C LYS A 168 -18.26 -15.12 -27.39
N ILE A 169 -17.89 -13.88 -27.67
CA ILE A 169 -18.67 -12.69 -27.34
C ILE A 169 -19.97 -12.68 -28.15
N LYS A 170 -19.91 -12.95 -29.46
CA LYS A 170 -21.09 -13.11 -30.32
C LYS A 170 -21.97 -14.28 -29.87
N GLY A 171 -21.39 -15.45 -29.59
CA GLY A 171 -22.16 -16.63 -29.16
C GLY A 171 -22.79 -16.49 -27.77
N LEU A 172 -22.19 -15.73 -26.84
CA LEU A 172 -22.83 -15.34 -25.57
C LEU A 172 -23.98 -14.36 -25.80
N ALA A 173 -23.80 -13.38 -26.69
CA ALA A 173 -24.87 -12.45 -27.07
C ALA A 173 -26.07 -13.18 -27.68
N ASP A 174 -25.85 -14.13 -28.58
CA ASP A 174 -26.92 -14.92 -29.20
C ASP A 174 -27.66 -15.81 -28.19
N LYS A 175 -26.97 -16.31 -27.16
CA LYS A 175 -27.58 -17.07 -26.05
C LYS A 175 -28.44 -16.20 -25.17
N ILE A 176 -27.95 -15.01 -24.79
CA ILE A 176 -28.71 -14.04 -24.00
C ILE A 176 -29.97 -13.62 -24.77
N VAL A 177 -29.85 -13.29 -26.07
CA VAL A 177 -31.02 -12.95 -26.90
C VAL A 177 -32.02 -14.11 -26.98
N LYS A 178 -31.56 -15.36 -27.09
CA LYS A 178 -32.44 -16.55 -27.06
C LYS A 178 -33.12 -16.74 -25.70
N GLU A 179 -32.40 -16.55 -24.60
CA GLU A 179 -32.95 -16.63 -23.25
C GLU A 179 -33.99 -15.52 -23.01
N GLU A 180 -33.73 -14.29 -23.47
CA GLU A 180 -34.66 -13.16 -23.42
C GLU A 180 -35.91 -13.36 -24.31
N LEU A 181 -35.75 -13.97 -25.49
CA LEU A 181 -36.86 -14.35 -26.38
C LEU A 181 -37.70 -15.50 -25.79
N ALA A 182 -37.07 -16.47 -25.14
CA ALA A 182 -37.74 -17.59 -24.47
C ALA A 182 -38.43 -17.18 -23.16
N ALA A 183 -37.86 -16.20 -22.43
CA ALA A 183 -38.41 -15.67 -21.18
C ALA A 183 -39.58 -14.71 -21.39
N GLY A 184 -39.94 -14.36 -22.64
CA GLY A 184 -41.09 -13.51 -22.93
C GLY A 184 -40.89 -12.06 -22.46
N GLY A 185 -40.05 -11.32 -23.19
CA GLY A 185 -40.20 -9.87 -23.39
C GLY A 185 -40.54 -9.00 -22.18
N LYS A 186 -39.71 -8.98 -21.14
CA LYS A 186 -39.68 -7.87 -20.18
C LYS A 186 -38.52 -6.95 -20.51
N LYS A 187 -38.81 -5.84 -21.20
CA LYS A 187 -37.86 -4.76 -21.45
C LYS A 187 -37.36 -4.18 -20.11
N PRO A 188 -36.06 -4.23 -19.77
CA PRO A 188 -35.57 -3.44 -18.66
C PRO A 188 -35.60 -1.96 -19.05
N ALA A 189 -36.13 -1.13 -18.16
CA ALA A 189 -36.12 0.31 -18.29
C ALA A 189 -34.68 0.79 -18.53
N ALA A 190 -34.50 1.64 -19.55
CA ALA A 190 -33.22 2.22 -19.92
C ALA A 190 -32.61 2.96 -18.71
N ALA A 191 -31.60 2.37 -18.08
CA ALA A 191 -30.67 3.12 -17.25
C ALA A 191 -29.67 3.77 -18.21
N SER A 192 -29.82 5.07 -18.40
CA SER A 192 -28.85 5.92 -19.09
C SER A 192 -27.47 5.74 -18.46
N VAL A 193 -26.57 5.04 -19.14
CA VAL A 193 -25.14 5.09 -18.86
C VAL A 193 -24.65 6.45 -19.38
N GLN A 194 -24.57 7.44 -18.50
CA GLN A 194 -23.74 8.61 -18.74
C GLN A 194 -22.29 8.12 -18.75
N ALA A 195 -21.64 8.22 -19.92
CA ALA A 195 -20.20 8.07 -20.05
C ALA A 195 -19.50 9.18 -19.25
N PRO A 196 -18.30 8.93 -18.68
CA PRO A 196 -17.44 10.01 -18.21
C PRO A 196 -16.95 10.89 -19.38
#